data_AF-A0A1E1WSA7-F1
#
_entry.id   AF-A0A1E1WSA7-F1
#
_cell.length_a   1.000
_cell.length_b   1.000
_cell.length_c   1.000
_cell.angle_alpha   90.00
_cell.angle_beta   90.00
_cell.angle_gamma   90.00
#
_symmetry.space_group_name_H-M   'P 1'
#
loop_
_entity.id
_entity.type
_entity.pdbx_description
1 polymer ?
#
loop_
_entity_poly.entity_id
_entity_poly.type
_entity_poly.pdbx_seq_one_letter_code
_entity_poly.pdbx_strand_id
1 'polypeptide(L)'
;MPLSQKLDEPLVTIEIADSSTMQQAVDPLATTSMPATEAVNGAPPEDTPRRQGRMTNQLQFLQKNVMKAVWKHQFAWPFHQPVDAKKLNLPDYHKIIKKPMDLGTIKKRLESNYYNSAQECIQDFNTMFTNCYVYNKPGEDVVVMAQTLEKLFLNRIAQMDKEEKEIELPSKGSKGGAKKRTSSAAGPVAAATTPSA
;
A
#
# COMPACT_ATOMS: atom_id res chain seq x y z
N MET A 1 -0.21 -53.84 -20.80
CA MET A 1 0.25 -52.46 -21.07
C MET A 1 -0.98 -51.55 -21.04
N PRO A 2 -1.13 -50.68 -20.02
CA PRO A 2 -2.33 -49.88 -19.81
C PRO A 2 -2.21 -48.52 -20.51
N LEU A 3 -3.32 -47.98 -21.02
CA LEU A 3 -3.50 -46.54 -21.17
C LEU A 3 -4.96 -46.21 -20.87
N SER A 4 -5.20 -46.01 -19.58
CA SER A 4 -6.36 -45.32 -19.05
C SER A 4 -6.09 -43.82 -19.25
N GLN A 5 -6.81 -43.16 -20.16
CA GLN A 5 -6.86 -41.70 -20.22
C GLN A 5 -8.10 -41.25 -19.46
N LYS A 6 -7.93 -41.04 -18.15
CA LYS A 6 -8.77 -40.12 -17.38
C LYS A 6 -8.08 -38.76 -17.41
N LEU A 7 -8.67 -37.80 -18.10
CA LEU A 7 -8.44 -36.38 -17.89
C LEU A 7 -9.81 -35.70 -17.87
N ASP A 8 -10.52 -35.94 -16.78
CA ASP A 8 -11.54 -35.01 -16.28
C ASP A 8 -10.94 -34.40 -15.01
N GLU A 9 -10.19 -33.32 -15.19
CA GLU A 9 -9.89 -32.37 -14.11
C GLU A 9 -11.04 -31.35 -14.08
N PRO A 10 -11.74 -31.16 -12.95
CA PRO A 10 -12.81 -30.18 -12.89
C PRO A 10 -12.19 -28.78 -12.97
N LEU A 11 -12.55 -28.04 -14.01
CA LEU A 11 -12.34 -26.61 -14.08
C LEU A 11 -12.94 -26.00 -12.80
N VAL A 12 -12.10 -25.40 -11.96
CA VAL A 12 -12.56 -24.62 -10.81
C VAL A 12 -13.29 -23.41 -11.37
N THR A 13 -14.60 -23.53 -11.52
CA THR A 13 -15.49 -22.40 -11.80
C THR A 13 -15.41 -21.48 -10.59
N ILE A 14 -14.54 -20.48 -10.68
CA ILE A 14 -14.64 -19.29 -9.85
C ILE A 14 -15.98 -18.66 -10.25
N GLU A 15 -16.97 -18.77 -9.37
CA GLU A 15 -18.17 -17.96 -9.51
C GLU A 15 -17.75 -16.50 -9.44
N ILE A 16 -17.64 -15.89 -10.62
CA ILE A 16 -17.60 -14.45 -10.77
C ILE A 16 -18.99 -14.01 -10.32
N ALA A 17 -19.08 -13.47 -9.11
CA ALA A 17 -20.22 -12.67 -8.72
C ALA A 17 -20.31 -11.52 -9.74
N ASP A 18 -21.32 -11.60 -10.60
CA ASP A 18 -21.64 -10.57 -11.57
C ASP A 18 -21.73 -9.21 -10.85
N SER A 19 -20.92 -8.25 -11.30
CA SER A 19 -20.82 -6.93 -10.66
C SER A 19 -22.13 -6.12 -10.72
N SER A 20 -23.20 -6.63 -11.34
CA SER A 20 -24.50 -5.95 -11.44
C SER A 20 -25.40 -6.11 -10.20
N THR A 21 -25.01 -6.82 -9.15
CA THR A 21 -25.91 -7.05 -7.98
C THR A 21 -25.64 -6.14 -6.77
N MET A 22 -24.59 -5.30 -6.78
CA MET A 22 -24.29 -4.37 -5.66
C MET A 22 -25.01 -3.02 -5.77
N GLN A 23 -26.25 -3.00 -6.26
CA GLN A 23 -27.08 -1.79 -6.30
C GLN A 23 -28.48 -2.06 -5.77
N GLN A 24 -28.62 -2.55 -4.53
CA GLN A 24 -29.82 -2.34 -3.72
C GLN A 24 -29.64 -2.85 -2.28
N ALA A 25 -29.61 -1.90 -1.34
CA ALA A 25 -30.24 -1.92 0.00
C ALA A 25 -29.47 -0.95 0.91
N VAL A 26 -30.08 0.19 1.24
CA VAL A 26 -29.66 1.01 2.39
C VAL A 26 -30.84 0.99 3.35
N ASP A 27 -30.72 0.23 4.45
CA ASP A 27 -31.58 0.40 5.61
C ASP A 27 -30.85 1.30 6.62
N PRO A 28 -31.55 2.26 7.25
CA PRO A 28 -30.95 3.15 8.22
C PRO A 28 -31.04 2.55 9.62
N LEU A 29 -29.96 2.71 10.40
CA LEU A 29 -29.90 2.88 11.86
C LEU A 29 -28.96 1.90 12.59
N ALA A 30 -27.78 2.40 12.93
CA ALA A 30 -27.19 2.28 14.26
C ALA A 30 -26.03 3.27 14.40
N THR A 31 -26.31 4.40 15.05
CA THR A 31 -25.34 5.38 15.50
C THR A 31 -24.45 4.77 16.59
N THR A 32 -23.15 4.70 16.34
CA THR A 32 -22.13 4.74 17.40
C THR A 32 -21.00 5.63 16.91
N SER A 33 -20.97 6.83 17.47
CA SER A 33 -20.00 7.88 17.18
C SER A 33 -18.64 7.48 17.78
N MET A 34 -17.68 7.18 16.91
CA MET A 34 -16.26 7.32 17.23
C MET A 34 -15.77 8.64 16.63
N PRO A 35 -14.81 9.33 17.29
CA PRO A 35 -14.35 10.63 16.82
C PRO A 35 -13.55 10.44 15.52
N ALA A 36 -14.16 10.84 14.40
CA ALA A 36 -13.46 10.97 13.14
C ALA A 36 -12.52 12.17 13.25
N THR A 37 -11.21 11.90 13.30
CA THR A 37 -10.20 12.92 13.05
C THR A 37 -10.44 13.47 11.65
N GLU A 38 -10.88 14.73 11.55
CA GLU A 38 -11.22 15.35 10.28
C GLU A 38 -10.01 15.38 9.35
N ALA A 39 -10.15 14.75 8.18
CA ALA A 39 -9.15 14.77 7.12
C ALA A 39 -9.09 16.18 6.52
N VAL A 40 -8.19 17.01 7.04
CA VAL A 40 -7.86 18.31 6.44
C VAL A 40 -7.24 18.05 5.06
N ASN A 41 -7.89 18.57 4.02
CA ASN A 41 -7.45 18.55 2.60
C ASN A 41 -7.49 17.20 1.86
N GLY A 42 -8.36 16.27 2.26
CA GLY A 42 -8.71 15.17 1.35
C GLY A 42 -7.67 14.07 1.17
N ALA A 43 -6.55 14.17 1.87
CA ALA A 43 -5.63 13.07 2.04
C ALA A 43 -6.29 11.98 2.89
N PRO A 44 -5.96 10.70 2.67
CA PRO A 44 -6.34 9.63 3.59
C PRO A 44 -5.90 9.97 5.03
N PRO A 45 -6.59 9.49 6.07
CA PRO A 45 -6.24 9.77 7.46
C PRO A 45 -4.74 9.54 7.68
N GLU A 46 -4.08 10.57 8.21
CA GLU A 46 -2.63 10.60 8.36
C GLU A 46 -2.16 9.35 9.13
N ASP A 47 -1.16 8.65 8.60
CA ASP A 47 -0.61 7.44 9.22
C ASP A 47 -0.09 7.79 10.62
N THR A 48 -0.84 7.43 11.66
CA THR A 48 -0.44 7.72 13.03
C THR A 48 0.97 7.16 13.28
N PRO A 49 1.92 7.94 13.87
CA PRO A 49 3.32 7.52 14.07
C PRO A 49 3.54 6.26 14.92
N ARG A 50 2.46 5.65 15.45
CA ARG A 50 2.49 4.52 16.38
C ARG A 50 2.08 3.19 15.77
N ARG A 51 1.59 3.14 14.52
CA ARG A 51 1.16 1.88 13.94
C ARG A 51 2.36 1.16 13.33
N GLN A 52 2.97 0.27 14.11
CA GLN A 52 3.96 -0.69 13.61
C GLN A 52 3.23 -1.95 13.14
N GLY A 53 3.16 -2.14 11.83
CA GLY A 53 2.57 -3.32 11.19
C GLY A 53 3.48 -4.54 11.19
N ARG A 54 3.06 -5.58 10.47
CA ARG A 54 3.74 -6.87 10.36
C ARG A 54 4.35 -7.04 8.97
N MET A 55 5.47 -7.74 8.90
CA MET A 55 6.05 -8.15 7.62
C MET A 55 5.61 -9.58 7.30
N THR A 56 4.90 -9.77 6.20
CA THR A 56 4.41 -11.09 5.76
C THR A 56 4.81 -11.39 4.32
N ASN A 57 4.79 -12.67 3.93
CA ASN A 57 5.03 -13.09 2.54
C ASN A 57 4.06 -12.41 1.56
N GLN A 58 2.79 -12.31 1.94
CA GLN A 58 1.77 -11.67 1.12
C GLN A 58 1.94 -10.15 1.04
N LEU A 59 2.25 -9.46 2.15
CA LEU A 59 2.55 -8.02 2.11
C LEU A 59 3.80 -7.70 1.27
N GLN A 60 4.82 -8.54 1.35
CA GLN A 60 6.00 -8.43 0.49
C GLN A 60 5.64 -8.66 -0.98
N PHE A 61 4.79 -9.64 -1.29
CA PHE A 61 4.29 -9.88 -2.64
C PHE A 61 3.48 -8.69 -3.18
N LEU A 62 2.57 -8.15 -2.37
CA LEU A 62 1.80 -6.95 -2.67
C LEU A 62 2.72 -5.77 -2.99
N GLN A 63 3.78 -5.56 -2.22
CA GLN A 63 4.74 -4.49 -2.49
C GLN A 63 5.57 -4.72 -3.77
N LYS A 64 6.17 -5.91 -3.92
CA LYS A 64 7.20 -6.16 -4.94
C LYS A 64 6.63 -6.53 -6.31
N ASN A 65 5.44 -7.13 -6.35
CA ASN A 65 4.82 -7.61 -7.58
C ASN A 65 3.57 -6.82 -7.94
N VAL A 66 2.61 -6.70 -7.02
CA VAL A 66 1.30 -6.08 -7.31
C VAL A 66 1.44 -4.56 -7.46
N MET A 67 1.87 -3.87 -6.40
CA MET A 67 2.04 -2.42 -6.38
C MET A 67 3.02 -1.98 -7.48
N LYS A 68 4.14 -2.68 -7.67
CA LYS A 68 5.10 -2.36 -8.73
C LYS A 68 4.49 -2.44 -10.14
N ALA A 69 3.62 -3.41 -10.41
CA ALA A 69 2.96 -3.57 -11.70
C ALA A 69 1.88 -2.50 -11.91
N VAL A 70 1.02 -2.28 -10.90
CA VAL A 70 -0.06 -1.28 -10.95
C VAL A 70 0.53 0.12 -11.09
N TRP A 71 1.54 0.48 -10.28
CA TRP A 71 2.18 1.80 -10.29
C TRP A 71 2.74 2.21 -11.66
N LYS A 72 3.34 1.25 -12.37
CA LYS A 72 3.98 1.48 -13.68
C LYS A 72 3.01 1.47 -14.85
N HIS A 73 1.75 1.09 -14.64
CA HIS A 73 0.79 1.02 -15.73
C HIS A 73 0.49 2.42 -16.27
N GLN A 74 0.33 2.53 -17.60
CA GLN A 74 0.11 3.82 -18.28
C GLN A 74 -1.11 4.60 -17.76
N PHE A 75 -2.10 3.90 -17.20
CA PHE A 75 -3.31 4.49 -16.63
C PHE A 75 -3.27 4.77 -15.13
N ALA A 76 -2.13 4.56 -14.46
CA ALA A 76 -2.01 4.74 -13.01
C ALA A 76 -1.92 6.20 -12.57
N TRP A 77 -1.58 7.12 -13.47
CA TRP A 77 -1.24 8.50 -13.13
C TRP A 77 -2.33 9.28 -12.36
N PRO A 78 -3.66 9.12 -12.58
CA PRO A 78 -4.67 9.81 -11.79
C PRO A 78 -4.73 9.34 -10.33
N PHE A 79 -4.25 8.12 -10.09
CA PHE A 79 -4.32 7.44 -8.80
C PHE A 79 -3.01 7.51 -8.03
N HIS A 80 -1.96 8.14 -8.57
CA HIS A 80 -0.65 8.20 -7.92
C HIS A 80 -0.64 9.05 -6.66
N GLN A 81 -1.56 9.99 -6.50
CA GLN A 81 -1.64 10.93 -5.39
C GLN A 81 -3.09 11.09 -4.92
N PRO A 82 -3.32 11.58 -3.69
CA PRO A 82 -4.65 11.92 -3.23
C PRO A 82 -5.37 12.87 -4.19
N VAL A 83 -6.69 12.69 -4.33
CA VAL A 83 -7.52 13.58 -5.16
C VAL A 83 -7.51 14.99 -4.57
N ASP A 84 -6.90 15.93 -5.30
CA ASP A 84 -6.92 17.35 -4.97
C ASP A 84 -8.23 17.98 -5.47
N ALA A 85 -9.27 17.85 -4.64
CA ALA A 85 -10.61 18.33 -4.97
C ALA A 85 -10.66 19.84 -5.24
N LYS A 86 -9.78 20.65 -4.62
CA LYS A 86 -9.72 22.09 -4.88
C LYS A 86 -9.14 22.37 -6.26
N LYS A 87 -8.00 21.76 -6.58
CA LYS A 87 -7.32 21.93 -7.88
C LYS A 87 -8.17 21.43 -9.04
N LEU A 88 -8.95 20.37 -8.84
CA LEU A 88 -9.83 19.78 -9.84
C LEU A 88 -11.23 20.42 -9.88
N ASN A 89 -11.51 21.41 -9.02
CA ASN A 89 -12.81 22.06 -8.89
C ASN A 89 -13.97 21.07 -8.65
N LEU A 90 -13.76 20.16 -7.69
CA LEU A 90 -14.69 19.11 -7.27
C LEU A 90 -15.23 19.42 -5.85
N PRO A 91 -16.12 20.40 -5.69
CA PRO A 91 -16.50 20.96 -4.37
C PRO A 91 -17.27 19.98 -3.45
N ASP A 92 -17.78 18.89 -4.01
CA ASP A 92 -18.56 17.85 -3.34
C ASP A 92 -17.79 16.54 -3.15
N TYR A 93 -16.57 16.41 -3.67
CA TYR A 93 -15.81 15.16 -3.61
C TYR A 93 -15.69 14.60 -2.18
N HIS A 94 -15.22 15.39 -1.22
CA HIS A 94 -15.11 14.94 0.19
C HIS A 94 -16.45 14.92 0.94
N LYS A 95 -17.52 15.45 0.35
CA LYS A 95 -18.88 15.29 0.87
C LYS A 95 -19.45 13.93 0.47
N ILE A 96 -19.06 13.40 -0.68
CA ILE A 96 -19.49 12.09 -1.20
C ILE A 96 -18.52 10.99 -0.71
N ILE A 97 -17.22 11.17 -0.96
CA ILE A 97 -16.16 10.23 -0.62
C ILE A 97 -15.66 10.44 0.80
N LYS A 98 -16.02 9.49 1.68
CA LYS A 98 -15.73 9.55 3.12
C LYS A 98 -14.39 8.96 3.51
N LYS A 99 -13.84 8.05 2.70
CA LYS A 99 -12.54 7.40 2.94
C LYS A 99 -11.67 7.54 1.69
N PRO A 100 -11.06 8.72 1.45
CA PRO A 100 -10.14 8.89 0.34
C PRO A 100 -9.00 7.86 0.42
N MET A 101 -8.56 7.37 -0.74
CA MET A 101 -7.43 6.45 -0.87
C MET A 101 -6.79 6.60 -2.26
N ASP A 102 -5.47 6.39 -2.35
CA ASP A 102 -4.68 6.52 -3.57
C ASP A 102 -3.44 5.58 -3.52
N LEU A 103 -2.85 5.31 -4.69
CA LEU A 103 -1.68 4.44 -4.81
C LEU A 103 -0.46 4.98 -4.06
N GLY A 104 -0.29 6.30 -3.99
CA GLY A 104 0.82 6.95 -3.28
C GLY A 104 0.78 6.63 -1.79
N THR A 105 -0.40 6.77 -1.19
CA THR A 105 -0.66 6.39 0.20
C THR A 105 -0.45 4.90 0.43
N ILE A 106 -1.03 4.03 -0.41
CA ILE A 106 -0.88 2.58 -0.27
C ILE A 106 0.60 2.17 -0.38
N LYS A 107 1.34 2.77 -1.32
CA LYS A 107 2.77 2.52 -1.53
C LYS A 107 3.57 2.93 -0.31
N LYS A 108 3.31 4.13 0.24
CA LYS A 108 3.96 4.61 1.46
C LYS A 108 3.69 3.67 2.64
N ARG A 109 2.45 3.22 2.81
CA ARG A 109 2.05 2.27 3.86
C ARG A 109 2.75 0.91 3.75
N LEU A 110 2.91 0.40 2.53
CA LEU A 110 3.71 -0.82 2.30
C LEU A 110 5.19 -0.60 2.62
N GLU A 111 5.75 0.57 2.29
CA GLU A 111 7.16 0.92 2.52
C GLU A 111 7.47 1.21 4.00
N SER A 112 6.52 1.75 4.76
CA SER A 112 6.65 2.06 6.18
C SER A 112 6.25 0.90 7.11
N ASN A 113 5.91 -0.26 6.56
CA ASN A 113 5.42 -1.41 7.32
C ASN A 113 4.20 -1.05 8.18
N TYR A 114 3.20 -0.39 7.58
CA TYR A 114 1.99 0.09 8.24
C TYR A 114 0.93 -1.01 8.44
N TYR A 115 0.78 -1.90 7.48
CA TYR A 115 -0.29 -2.91 7.47
C TYR A 115 0.02 -4.08 8.41
N ASN A 116 -1.02 -4.62 9.07
CA ASN A 116 -0.93 -5.82 9.89
C ASN A 116 -1.18 -7.12 9.12
N SER A 117 -1.83 -7.01 7.96
CA SER A 117 -2.14 -8.12 7.07
C SER A 117 -2.26 -7.66 5.63
N ALA A 118 -2.09 -8.58 4.69
CA ALA A 118 -2.32 -8.35 3.27
C ALA A 118 -3.76 -7.89 2.97
N GLN A 119 -4.73 -8.39 3.74
CA GLN A 119 -6.14 -8.04 3.58
C GLN A 119 -6.39 -6.54 3.78
N GLU A 120 -5.72 -5.90 4.74
CA GLU A 120 -5.85 -4.44 4.95
C GLU A 120 -5.36 -3.65 3.72
N CYS A 121 -4.24 -4.06 3.14
CA CYS A 121 -3.70 -3.44 1.93
C CYS A 121 -4.62 -3.65 0.73
N ILE A 122 -5.15 -4.87 0.54
CA ILE A 122 -6.14 -5.18 -0.51
C ILE A 122 -7.39 -4.33 -0.35
N GLN A 123 -7.85 -4.12 0.89
CA GLN A 123 -9.01 -3.28 1.17
C GLN A 123 -8.77 -1.80 0.80
N ASP A 124 -7.56 -1.27 0.97
CA ASP A 124 -7.22 0.08 0.52
C ASP A 124 -7.22 0.20 -1.02
N PHE A 125 -6.71 -0.80 -1.75
CA PHE A 125 -6.85 -0.86 -3.21
C PHE A 125 -8.32 -0.86 -3.64
N ASN A 126 -9.15 -1.71 -3.03
CA ASN A 126 -10.57 -1.78 -3.34
C ASN A 126 -11.30 -0.48 -2.99
N THR A 127 -10.92 0.18 -1.90
CA THR A 127 -11.46 1.49 -1.51
C THR A 127 -11.14 2.54 -2.56
N MET A 128 -9.90 2.57 -3.08
CA MET A 128 -9.50 3.48 -4.16
C MET A 128 -10.35 3.29 -5.43
N PHE A 129 -10.53 2.04 -5.89
CA PHE A 129 -11.37 1.76 -7.07
C PHE A 129 -12.85 2.10 -6.82
N THR A 130 -13.39 1.69 -5.67
CA THR A 130 -14.78 1.98 -5.30
C THR A 130 -15.06 3.47 -5.25
N ASN A 131 -14.15 4.27 -4.67
CA ASN A 131 -14.29 5.72 -4.64
C ASN A 131 -14.37 6.31 -6.05
N CYS A 132 -13.57 5.79 -7.00
CA CYS A 132 -13.63 6.20 -8.40
C CYS A 132 -15.02 5.91 -8.99
N TYR A 133 -15.58 4.72 -8.77
CA TYR A 133 -16.88 4.33 -9.32
C TYR A 133 -18.06 5.03 -8.66
N VAL A 134 -17.96 5.38 -7.38
CA VAL A 134 -19.01 6.10 -6.64
C VAL A 134 -19.09 7.56 -7.08
N TYR A 135 -17.94 8.20 -7.34
CA TYR A 135 -17.91 9.63 -7.66
C TYR A 135 -18.09 9.94 -9.15
N ASN A 136 -17.50 9.13 -10.02
CA ASN A 136 -17.43 9.39 -11.46
C ASN A 136 -18.53 8.63 -12.21
N LYS A 137 -18.94 9.14 -13.38
CA LYS A 137 -20.00 8.50 -14.18
C LYS A 137 -19.47 7.31 -14.97
N PRO A 138 -20.28 6.25 -15.19
CA PRO A 138 -19.91 5.17 -16.09
C PRO A 138 -19.51 5.70 -17.48
N GLY A 139 -18.40 5.20 -18.02
CA GLY A 139 -17.88 5.57 -19.34
C GLY A 139 -16.93 6.77 -19.36
N GLU A 140 -16.77 7.50 -18.25
CA GLU A 140 -15.70 8.51 -18.16
C GLU A 140 -14.31 7.83 -18.18
N ASP A 141 -13.33 8.49 -18.80
CA ASP A 141 -11.99 7.91 -19.02
C ASP A 141 -11.37 7.40 -17.72
N VAL A 142 -11.50 8.14 -16.62
CA VAL A 142 -10.95 7.74 -15.32
C VAL A 142 -11.58 6.44 -14.78
N VAL A 143 -12.85 6.17 -15.10
CA VAL A 143 -13.53 4.93 -14.73
C VAL A 143 -13.00 3.76 -15.55
N VAL A 144 -12.81 3.94 -16.87
CA VAL A 144 -12.22 2.92 -17.75
C VAL A 144 -10.77 2.61 -17.34
N MET A 145 -10.02 3.64 -16.95
CA MET A 145 -8.68 3.53 -16.40
C MET A 145 -8.67 2.72 -15.10
N ALA A 146 -9.57 3.03 -14.16
CA ALA A 146 -9.73 2.29 -12.91
C ALA A 146 -10.06 0.81 -13.15
N GLN A 147 -11.02 0.50 -14.02
CA GLN A 147 -11.39 -0.88 -14.39
C GLN A 147 -10.21 -1.67 -14.96
N THR A 148 -9.40 -1.02 -15.80
CA THR A 148 -8.20 -1.64 -16.37
C THR A 148 -7.16 -1.96 -15.29
N LEU A 149 -6.95 -1.05 -14.35
CA LEU A 149 -6.03 -1.26 -13.22
C LEU A 149 -6.55 -2.30 -12.22
N GLU A 150 -7.85 -2.31 -11.94
CA GLU A 150 -8.50 -3.29 -11.07
C GLU A 150 -8.36 -4.71 -11.65
N LYS A 151 -8.60 -4.88 -12.96
CA LYS A 151 -8.35 -6.16 -13.64
C LYS A 151 -6.89 -6.60 -13.52
N LEU A 152 -5.93 -5.69 -13.71
CA LEU A 152 -4.51 -5.99 -13.52
C LEU A 152 -4.21 -6.38 -12.06
N PHE A 153 -4.77 -5.65 -11.11
CA PHE A 153 -4.64 -5.92 -9.68
C PHE A 153 -5.16 -7.32 -9.32
N LEU A 154 -6.39 -7.65 -9.72
CA LEU A 154 -7.02 -8.96 -9.51
C LEU A 154 -6.18 -10.09 -10.12
N ASN A 155 -5.71 -9.92 -11.35
CA ASN A 155 -4.83 -10.89 -12.02
C ASN A 155 -3.51 -11.14 -11.29
N ARG A 156 -2.98 -10.14 -10.58
CA ARG A 156 -1.73 -10.24 -9.83
C ARG A 156 -1.96 -10.88 -8.47
N ILE A 157 -3.00 -10.49 -7.73
CA ILE A 157 -3.30 -11.09 -6.42
C ILE A 157 -3.72 -12.56 -6.54
N ALA A 158 -4.30 -12.98 -7.68
CA ALA A 158 -4.60 -14.39 -7.95
C ALA A 158 -3.35 -15.29 -7.99
N GLN A 159 -2.16 -14.71 -8.15
CA GLN A 159 -0.86 -15.41 -8.14
C GLN A 159 -0.20 -15.41 -6.76
N MET A 160 -0.83 -14.79 -5.76
CA MET A 160 -0.30 -14.70 -4.40
C MET A 160 -0.57 -16.01 -3.64
N ASP A 161 0.38 -16.42 -2.81
CA ASP A 161 0.19 -17.55 -1.90
C ASP A 161 -1.08 -17.37 -1.05
N LYS A 162 -1.87 -18.43 -0.87
CA LYS A 162 -3.13 -18.36 -0.13
C LYS A 162 -2.95 -18.20 1.38
N GLU A 163 -1.84 -18.68 1.91
CA GLU A 163 -1.54 -18.64 3.34
C GLU A 163 -0.62 -17.46 3.67
N GLU A 164 -1.05 -16.62 4.62
CA GLU A 164 -0.25 -15.50 5.10
C GLU A 164 0.64 -15.93 6.27
N LYS A 165 1.95 -15.77 6.10
CA LYS A 165 2.98 -16.12 7.08
C LYS A 165 3.83 -14.90 7.40
N GLU A 166 4.12 -14.74 8.68
CA GLU A 166 5.06 -13.73 9.14
C GLU A 166 6.48 -14.10 8.70
N ILE A 167 7.21 -13.11 8.18
CA ILE A 167 8.59 -13.27 7.78
C ILE A 167 9.47 -12.57 8.81
N GLU A 168 10.42 -13.31 9.38
CA GLU A 168 11.46 -12.72 10.21
C GLU A 168 12.31 -11.76 9.35
N LEU A 169 12.44 -10.51 9.80
CA LEU A 169 13.32 -9.56 9.15
C LEU A 169 14.75 -10.14 9.16
N PRO A 170 15.48 -10.12 8.02
CA PRO A 170 16.91 -10.35 8.09
C PRO A 170 17.49 -9.26 8.98
N SER A 171 17.92 -9.66 10.18
CA SER A 171 18.61 -8.79 11.13
C SER A 171 19.70 -8.05 10.36
N LYS A 172 19.54 -6.74 10.16
CA LYS A 172 20.64 -5.91 9.66
C LYS A 172 21.75 -6.05 10.69
N GLY A 173 22.73 -6.88 10.36
CA GLY A 173 23.91 -7.13 11.16
C GLY A 173 24.43 -5.80 11.69
N SER A 174 24.39 -5.67 13.00
CA SER A 174 25.10 -4.65 13.74
C SER A 174 26.57 -4.75 13.31
N LYS A 175 27.03 -3.86 12.42
CA LYS A 175 28.46 -3.65 12.22
C LYS A 175 28.96 -3.01 13.51
N GLY A 176 29.31 -3.86 14.46
CA GLY A 176 30.03 -3.52 15.68
C GLY A 176 31.39 -2.94 15.30
N GLY A 177 31.45 -1.62 15.17
CA GLY A 177 32.69 -0.86 15.22
C GLY A 177 33.08 -0.61 16.67
N ALA A 178 33.42 -1.67 17.41
CA ALA A 178 34.01 -1.54 18.73
C ALA A 178 35.51 -1.23 18.59
N LYS A 179 35.87 0.06 18.49
CA LYS A 179 37.22 0.53 18.83
C LYS A 179 37.16 1.26 20.17
N LYS A 180 37.39 0.49 21.23
CA LYS A 180 37.75 0.94 22.59
C LYS A 180 39.19 0.45 22.75
N ARG A 181 40.23 1.16 23.15
CA ARG A 181 40.51 2.36 23.97
C ARG A 181 42.02 2.60 23.77
N THR A 182 42.63 3.75 24.01
CA THR A 182 43.07 4.18 25.34
C THR A 182 43.53 5.64 25.31
N SER A 183 43.18 6.31 26.40
CA SER A 183 43.61 7.63 26.86
C SER A 183 45.07 7.67 27.29
N SER A 184 45.77 8.76 26.99
CA SER A 184 46.73 9.39 27.92
C SER A 184 46.89 10.86 27.55
N ALA A 185 46.43 11.73 28.44
CA ALA A 185 46.66 13.16 28.43
C ALA A 185 47.94 13.48 29.22
N ALA A 186 48.73 14.45 28.74
CA ALA A 186 49.42 15.50 29.51
C ALA A 186 50.49 16.18 28.63
N GLY A 187 50.37 17.50 28.43
CA GLY A 187 51.49 18.36 28.04
C GLY A 187 52.46 18.60 29.22
N PRO A 188 53.43 19.54 29.17
CA PRO A 188 53.42 20.76 28.36
C PRO A 188 54.79 21.23 27.77
N VAL A 189 54.70 22.30 26.97
CA VAL A 189 55.64 23.39 26.60
C VAL A 189 57.16 23.26 26.86
N ALA A 190 57.98 23.52 25.82
CA ALA A 190 59.14 24.42 25.86
C ALA A 190 59.72 24.68 24.46
N ALA A 191 60.27 25.88 24.31
CA ALA A 191 60.73 26.52 23.08
C ALA A 191 62.16 26.12 22.66
N ALA A 192 62.51 26.56 21.44
CA ALA A 192 63.79 27.17 21.03
C ALA A 192 64.59 26.49 19.90
N THR A 193 64.70 27.24 18.80
CA THR A 193 65.93 27.51 18.01
C THR A 193 66.41 26.52 16.92
N THR A 194 66.69 27.14 15.78
CA THR A 194 67.30 26.82 14.47
C THR A 194 68.73 26.20 14.52
N PRO A 195 69.49 26.05 13.39
CA PRO A 195 69.22 25.50 12.05
C PRO A 195 70.32 24.50 11.54
N SER A 196 70.22 24.08 10.27
CA SER A 196 71.32 24.01 9.26
C SER A 196 71.57 22.64 8.61
N ALA A 197 71.37 22.57 7.28
CA ALA A 197 72.40 22.36 6.25
C ALA A 197 71.80 22.62 4.86
#